data_AF-A0A5J4Q7X5-F1
#
_entry.id   AF-A0A5J4Q7X5-F1
#
_cell.length_a   1.000
_cell.length_b   1.000
_cell.length_c   1.000
_cell.angle_alpha   90.00
_cell.angle_beta   90.00
_cell.angle_gamma   90.00
#
_symmetry.space_group_name_H-M   'P 1'
#
loop_
_entity.id
_entity.type
_entity.pdbx_description
1 polymer ?
#
loop_
_entity_poly.entity_id
_entity_poly.type
_entity_poly.pdbx_seq_one_letter_code
_entity_poly.pdbx_strand_id
1 'polypeptide(L)'
;MKMQLFETLRIKFAQSDWSRNPEFGLLDTLLESHPELIRIVESDVLKGSKSSLFGRKDMPSVEQIVRSALYKELKGLDYRGLEYAQEDSRICEQFVKIDPLRPYSFQVFQKYISKITSENLEKLLVAINKIAIPEGLEDIE
;
A
#
# COMPACT_ATOMS: atom_id res chain seq x y z
N MET A 1 22.12 9.05 -22.15
CA MET A 1 22.06 8.92 -20.68
C MET A 1 21.43 7.55 -20.39
N LYS A 2 22.18 6.60 -19.82
CA LYS A 2 21.70 5.24 -19.56
C LYS A 2 21.03 5.28 -18.18
N MET A 3 19.71 5.11 -18.13
CA MET A 3 18.95 5.09 -16.88
C MET A 3 19.45 3.93 -16.01
N GLN A 4 20.24 4.25 -14.98
CA GLN A 4 20.73 3.26 -14.03
C GLN A 4 19.66 3.09 -12.95
N LEU A 5 18.71 2.18 -13.18
CA LEU A 5 17.83 1.69 -12.11
C LEU A 5 18.68 1.23 -10.92
N PHE A 6 18.44 1.84 -9.76
CA PHE A 6 19.17 1.63 -8.52
C PHE A 6 19.25 0.13 -8.16
N GLU A 7 20.42 -0.30 -7.69
CA GLU A 7 20.76 -1.71 -7.42
C GLU A 7 19.79 -2.38 -6.42
N THR A 8 19.26 -1.61 -5.47
CA THR A 8 18.23 -2.03 -4.51
C THR A 8 16.92 -2.46 -5.19
N LEU A 9 16.48 -1.73 -6.21
CA LEU A 9 15.29 -2.09 -6.99
C LEU A 9 15.53 -3.41 -7.74
N ARG A 10 16.72 -3.56 -8.35
CA ARG A 10 17.08 -4.81 -9.07
C ARG A 10 17.03 -6.04 -8.16
N ILE A 11 17.49 -5.92 -6.91
CA ILE A 11 17.49 -7.03 -5.95
C ILE A 11 16.05 -7.41 -5.55
N LYS A 12 15.16 -6.43 -5.37
CA LYS A 12 13.73 -6.69 -5.09
C LYS A 12 13.01 -7.35 -6.27
N PHE A 13 13.24 -6.87 -7.49
CA PHE A 13 12.70 -7.48 -8.71
C PHE A 13 13.20 -8.92 -8.95
N ALA A 14 14.26 -9.37 -8.27
CA ALA A 14 14.79 -10.72 -8.37
C ALA A 14 14.15 -11.72 -7.39
N GLN A 15 13.59 -11.27 -6.26
CA GLN A 15 13.01 -12.15 -5.23
C GLN A 15 11.48 -12.32 -5.34
N SER A 16 10.79 -11.33 -5.90
CA SER A 16 9.35 -11.38 -6.13
C SER A 16 9.07 -11.20 -7.62
N ASP A 17 8.11 -11.95 -8.19
CA ASP A 17 7.73 -11.84 -9.60
C ASP A 17 6.90 -10.57 -9.87
N TRP A 18 7.48 -9.42 -9.52
CA TRP A 18 7.00 -8.09 -9.88
C TRP A 18 7.10 -7.86 -11.39
N SER A 19 7.75 -8.75 -12.16
CA SER A 19 7.93 -8.59 -13.62
C SER A 19 6.58 -8.45 -14.33
N ARG A 20 5.55 -9.14 -13.82
CA ARG A 20 4.18 -9.08 -14.36
C ARG A 20 3.38 -7.89 -13.83
N ASN A 21 3.84 -7.27 -12.75
CA ASN A 21 3.16 -6.14 -12.10
C ASN A 21 4.19 -5.13 -11.54
N PRO A 22 4.94 -4.46 -12.42
CA PRO A 22 6.07 -3.60 -12.01
C PRO A 22 5.63 -2.40 -11.18
N GLU A 23 4.41 -1.90 -11.39
CA GLU A 23 3.80 -0.80 -10.63
C GLU A 23 3.75 -1.10 -9.13
N PHE A 24 3.37 -2.32 -8.73
CA PHE A 24 3.35 -2.70 -7.32
C PHE A 24 4.76 -2.84 -6.72
N GLY A 25 5.75 -3.28 -7.51
CA GLY A 25 7.14 -3.33 -7.05
C GLY A 25 7.72 -1.93 -6.82
N LEU A 26 7.35 -0.97 -7.66
CA LEU A 26 7.73 0.43 -7.52
C LEU A 26 7.06 1.06 -6.30
N LEU A 27 5.74 0.94 -6.18
CA LEU A 27 4.99 1.44 -5.02
C LEU A 27 5.44 0.79 -3.72
N ASP A 28 5.70 -0.51 -3.72
CA ASP A 28 6.23 -1.20 -2.55
C ASP A 28 7.56 -0.58 -2.09
N THR A 29 8.47 -0.35 -3.03
CA THR A 29 9.77 0.26 -2.72
C THR A 29 9.64 1.70 -2.26
N LEU A 30 8.76 2.47 -2.87
CA LEU A 30 8.46 3.85 -2.47
C LEU A 30 7.93 3.88 -1.03
N LEU A 31 6.91 3.09 -0.71
CA LEU A 31 6.28 3.06 0.61
C LEU A 31 7.23 2.53 1.69
N GLU A 32 8.13 1.61 1.36
CA GLU A 32 9.16 1.14 2.29
C GLU A 32 10.27 2.15 2.55
N SER A 33 10.68 2.88 1.51
CA SER A 33 11.73 3.91 1.64
C SER A 33 11.21 5.17 2.33
N HIS A 34 9.90 5.41 2.27
CA HIS A 34 9.23 6.61 2.77
C HIS A 34 8.05 6.29 3.70
N PRO A 35 8.30 5.73 4.91
CA PRO A 35 7.25 5.37 5.86
C PRO A 35 6.42 6.59 6.34
N GLU A 36 6.93 7.81 6.17
CA GLU A 36 6.19 9.05 6.40
C GLU A 36 4.93 9.18 5.54
N LEU A 37 4.89 8.55 4.36
CA LEU A 37 3.70 8.52 3.50
C LEU A 37 2.51 7.86 4.21
N ILE A 38 2.76 6.74 4.88
CA ILE A 38 1.72 6.02 5.64
C ILE A 38 1.21 6.86 6.81
N ARG A 39 2.07 7.69 7.43
CA ARG A 39 1.70 8.56 8.55
C ARG A 39 0.69 9.65 8.18
N ILE A 40 0.65 10.06 6.91
CA ILE A 40 -0.31 11.08 6.43
C ILE A 40 -1.75 10.65 6.70
N VAL A 41 -2.05 9.36 6.52
CA VAL A 41 -3.40 8.78 6.63
C VAL A 41 -3.63 8.03 7.95
N GLU A 42 -2.61 7.94 8.80
CA GLU A 42 -2.68 7.26 10.10
C GLU A 42 -3.78 7.82 11.00
N SER A 43 -3.88 9.16 11.06
CA SER A 43 -4.89 9.83 11.90
C SER A 43 -6.33 9.50 11.47
N ASP A 44 -6.58 9.30 10.18
CA ASP A 44 -7.88 8.93 9.64
C ASP A 44 -8.23 7.48 9.97
N VAL A 45 -7.28 6.57 9.72
CA VAL A 45 -7.46 5.14 9.94
C VAL A 45 -7.73 4.85 11.41
N LEU A 46 -6.97 5.49 12.30
CA LEU A 46 -7.09 5.34 13.75
C LEU A 46 -8.23 6.15 14.37
N LYS A 47 -8.91 7.00 13.59
CA LYS A 47 -10.04 7.80 14.08
C LYS A 47 -11.11 6.92 14.73
N GLY A 48 -11.44 7.23 15.98
CA GLY A 48 -12.43 6.48 16.78
C GLY A 48 -11.92 5.15 17.35
N SER A 49 -10.65 4.80 17.16
CA SER A 49 -10.00 3.65 17.78
C SER A 49 -9.37 4.09 19.11
N LYS A 50 -9.68 3.41 20.21
CA LYS A 50 -8.94 3.62 21.47
C LYS A 50 -7.52 3.10 21.29
N SER A 51 -6.51 3.92 21.58
CA SER A 51 -5.10 3.51 21.59
C SER A 51 -4.89 2.45 22.67
N SER A 52 -5.05 1.18 22.31
CA SER A 52 -4.63 0.07 23.15
C SER A 52 -3.17 -0.21 22.86
N LEU A 53 -2.31 -0.17 23.88
CA LEU A 53 -0.89 -0.58 23.79
C LEU A 53 -0.72 -2.01 23.26
N PHE A 54 -1.75 -2.84 23.40
CA PHE A 54 -1.86 -4.14 22.78
C PHE A 54 -2.88 -4.05 21.63
N GLY A 55 -2.39 -3.96 20.39
CA GLY A 55 -3.26 -4.09 19.21
C GLY A 55 -4.05 -5.38 19.29
N ARG A 56 -5.33 -5.36 18.90
CA ARG A 56 -6.08 -6.61 18.71
C ARG A 56 -5.37 -7.37 17.59
N LYS A 57 -5.03 -8.65 17.82
CA LYS A 57 -4.38 -9.51 16.79
C LYS A 57 -5.16 -9.57 15.48
N ASP A 58 -6.45 -9.21 15.52
CA ASP A 58 -7.37 -9.24 14.38
C ASP A 58 -7.51 -7.87 13.67
N MET A 59 -6.63 -6.91 13.96
CA MET A 59 -6.66 -5.59 13.32
C MET A 59 -5.49 -5.42 12.35
N PRO A 60 -5.75 -5.08 11.07
CA PRO A 60 -4.68 -4.75 10.14
C PRO A 60 -3.95 -3.48 10.58
N SER A 61 -2.64 -3.45 10.34
CA SER A 61 -1.84 -2.25 10.57
C SER A 61 -2.27 -1.11 9.63
N VAL A 62 -1.92 0.14 9.97
CA VAL A 62 -2.17 1.28 9.09
C VAL A 62 -1.51 1.07 7.72
N GLU A 63 -0.28 0.55 7.70
CA GLU A 63 0.41 0.21 6.45
C GLU A 63 -0.36 -0.82 5.62
N GLN A 64 -0.86 -1.90 6.24
CA GLN A 64 -1.67 -2.92 5.56
C GLN A 64 -2.96 -2.31 5.00
N ILE A 65 -3.65 -1.45 5.75
CA ILE A 65 -4.88 -0.78 5.30
C ILE A 65 -4.61 0.11 4.07
N VAL A 66 -3.54 0.90 4.10
CA VAL A 66 -3.17 1.79 2.98
C VAL A 66 -2.77 0.98 1.75
N ARG A 67 -1.93 -0.05 1.92
CA ARG A 67 -1.55 -0.95 0.82
C ARG A 67 -2.76 -1.68 0.25
N SER A 68 -3.69 -2.14 1.09
CA SER A 68 -4.96 -2.72 0.61
C SER A 68 -5.80 -1.73 -0.19
N ALA A 69 -5.88 -0.47 0.25
CA ALA A 69 -6.60 0.58 -0.49
C ALA A 69 -5.96 0.80 -1.87
N LEU A 70 -4.65 0.98 -1.93
CA LEU A 70 -3.93 1.15 -3.20
C LEU A 70 -4.08 -0.07 -4.11
N TYR A 71 -3.94 -1.29 -3.57
CA TYR A 71 -4.12 -2.52 -4.33
C TYR A 71 -5.52 -2.62 -4.93
N LYS A 72 -6.55 -2.37 -4.11
CA LYS A 72 -7.95 -2.39 -4.52
C LYS A 72 -8.19 -1.41 -5.66
N GLU A 73 -7.73 -0.17 -5.54
CA GLU A 73 -7.94 0.86 -6.57
C GLU A 73 -7.17 0.54 -7.87
N LEU A 74 -5.88 0.17 -7.77
CA LEU A 74 -5.06 -0.15 -8.95
C LEU A 74 -5.53 -1.39 -9.70
N LYS A 75 -6.14 -2.36 -9.00
CA LYS A 75 -6.75 -3.55 -9.62
C LYS A 75 -8.22 -3.35 -10.01
N GLY A 76 -8.83 -2.21 -9.68
CA GLY A 76 -10.26 -1.97 -9.94
C GLY A 76 -11.18 -2.93 -9.19
N LEU A 77 -10.79 -3.36 -7.98
CA LEU A 77 -11.52 -4.33 -7.18
C LEU A 77 -12.59 -3.65 -6.29
N ASP A 78 -13.65 -4.38 -5.99
CA ASP A 78 -14.49 -4.11 -4.84
C ASP A 78 -13.89 -4.76 -3.57
N TYR A 79 -14.52 -4.57 -2.40
CA TYR A 79 -13.99 -5.12 -1.15
C TYR A 79 -14.02 -6.65 -1.11
N ARG A 80 -14.94 -7.30 -1.84
CA ARG A 80 -15.01 -8.77 -1.93
C ARG A 80 -13.93 -9.32 -2.84
N GLY A 81 -13.63 -8.64 -3.94
CA GLY A 81 -12.51 -8.94 -4.81
C GLY A 81 -11.18 -8.78 -4.08
N LEU A 82 -11.05 -7.74 -3.24
CA LEU A 82 -9.89 -7.59 -2.36
C LEU A 82 -9.78 -8.74 -1.34
N GLU A 83 -10.91 -9.14 -0.73
CA GLU A 83 -10.95 -10.29 0.18
C GLU A 83 -10.45 -11.57 -0.52
N TYR A 84 -11.01 -11.89 -1.68
CA TYR A 84 -10.62 -13.03 -2.51
C TYR A 84 -9.14 -12.98 -2.95
N ALA A 85 -8.66 -11.79 -3.33
CA ALA A 85 -7.28 -11.62 -3.81
C ALA A 85 -6.24 -11.91 -2.72
N GLN A 86 -6.55 -11.75 -1.43
CA GLN A 86 -5.63 -12.14 -0.36
C GLN A 86 -5.31 -13.62 -0.35
N GLU A 87 -6.26 -14.47 -0.75
CA GLU A 87 -6.11 -15.93 -0.75
C GLU A 87 -5.52 -16.44 -2.06
N ASP A 88 -5.91 -15.84 -3.19
CA ASP A 88 -5.57 -16.35 -4.53
C ASP A 88 -4.36 -15.66 -5.17
N SER A 89 -3.98 -14.46 -4.69
CA SER A 89 -2.92 -13.66 -5.32
C SER A 89 -1.67 -13.51 -4.45
N ARG A 90 -0.59 -14.15 -4.89
CA ARG A 90 0.77 -13.95 -4.33
C ARG A 90 1.23 -12.50 -4.36
N ILE A 91 0.78 -11.72 -5.35
CA ILE A 91 1.14 -10.30 -5.45
C ILE A 91 0.35 -9.48 -4.43
N CYS A 92 -0.90 -9.83 -4.17
CA CYS A 92 -1.66 -9.23 -3.07
C CYS A 92 -0.97 -9.52 -1.73
N GLU A 93 -0.61 -10.77 -1.47
CA GLU A 93 0.11 -11.19 -0.26
C GLU A 93 1.38 -10.34 -0.04
N GLN A 94 2.24 -10.27 -1.06
CA GLN A 94 3.50 -9.54 -1.01
C GLN A 94 3.31 -8.03 -0.88
N PHE A 95 2.45 -7.43 -1.70
CA PHE A 95 2.28 -5.99 -1.72
C PHE A 95 1.56 -5.49 -0.47
N VAL A 96 0.53 -6.20 -0.01
CA VAL A 96 -0.28 -5.79 1.15
C VAL A 96 0.40 -6.17 2.47
N LYS A 97 1.33 -7.14 2.45
CA LYS A 97 2.06 -7.65 3.62
C LYS A 97 1.14 -8.28 4.66
N ILE A 98 0.19 -9.08 4.20
CA ILE A 98 -0.75 -9.83 5.05
C ILE A 98 -0.31 -11.28 5.14
N ASP A 99 -0.51 -11.90 6.30
CA ASP A 99 -0.36 -13.35 6.47
C ASP A 99 -1.46 -14.07 5.68
N PRO A 100 -1.13 -14.84 4.64
CA PRO A 100 -2.13 -15.51 3.79
C PRO A 100 -2.95 -16.55 4.56
N LEU A 101 -2.47 -17.03 5.73
CA LEU A 101 -3.21 -17.94 6.59
C LEU A 101 -4.24 -17.21 7.46
N ARG A 102 -4.22 -15.88 7.47
CA ARG A 102 -5.08 -15.01 8.29
C ARG A 102 -5.57 -13.80 7.47
N PRO A 103 -6.35 -14.02 6.41
CA PRO A 103 -6.92 -12.94 5.64
C PRO A 103 -7.90 -12.12 6.48
N TYR A 104 -8.02 -10.82 6.16
CA TYR A 104 -9.05 -9.98 6.75
C TYR A 104 -10.31 -10.00 5.90
N SER A 105 -11.46 -9.91 6.56
CA SER A 105 -12.73 -9.90 5.83
C SER A 105 -12.95 -8.60 5.07
N PHE A 106 -13.78 -8.65 4.03
CA PHE A 106 -14.16 -7.46 3.25
C PHE A 106 -14.73 -6.34 4.14
N GLN A 107 -15.43 -6.70 5.23
CA GLN A 107 -16.02 -5.76 6.18
C GLN A 107 -14.94 -5.01 6.98
N VAL A 108 -13.85 -5.69 7.32
CA VAL A 108 -12.70 -5.07 8.01
C VAL A 108 -12.07 -4.03 7.09
N PHE A 109 -11.80 -4.39 5.83
CA PHE A 109 -11.25 -3.44 4.87
C PHE A 109 -12.19 -2.28 4.60
N GLN A 110 -13.47 -2.56 4.33
CA GLN A 110 -14.46 -1.51 4.12
C GLN A 110 -14.51 -0.55 5.31
N LYS A 111 -14.49 -1.07 6.55
CA LYS A 111 -14.52 -0.25 7.76
C LYS A 111 -13.33 0.70 7.87
N TYR A 112 -12.12 0.26 7.52
CA TYR A 112 -10.91 1.08 7.72
C TYR A 112 -10.57 1.93 6.50
N ILE A 113 -10.67 1.38 5.29
CA ILE A 113 -10.39 2.11 4.05
C ILE A 113 -11.37 3.28 3.88
N SER A 114 -12.66 3.09 4.20
CA SER A 114 -13.66 4.16 4.11
C SER A 114 -13.44 5.34 5.08
N LYS A 115 -12.51 5.22 6.04
CA LYS A 115 -12.15 6.33 6.94
C LYS A 115 -11.14 7.29 6.32
N ILE A 116 -10.39 6.85 5.31
CA ILE A 116 -9.39 7.68 4.64
C ILE A 116 -10.13 8.86 4.02
N THR A 117 -9.83 10.07 4.49
CA THR A 117 -10.48 11.28 3.99
C THR A 117 -9.91 11.68 2.65
N SER A 118 -10.72 12.36 1.84
CA SER A 118 -10.25 12.91 0.56
C SER A 118 -9.07 13.87 0.75
N GLU A 119 -9.07 14.65 1.84
CA GLU A 119 -7.99 15.61 2.15
C GLU A 119 -6.64 14.91 2.39
N ASN A 120 -6.61 13.86 3.22
CA ASN A 120 -5.34 13.17 3.49
C ASN A 120 -4.95 12.23 2.35
N LEU A 121 -5.91 11.71 1.58
CA LEU A 121 -5.62 11.01 0.34
C LEU A 121 -4.92 11.94 -0.67
N GLU A 122 -5.44 13.15 -0.86
CA GLU A 122 -4.81 14.14 -1.74
C GLU A 122 -3.39 14.49 -1.28
N LYS A 123 -3.19 14.72 0.03
CA LYS A 123 -1.85 14.95 0.60
C LYS A 123 -0.90 13.78 0.36
N LEU A 124 -1.39 12.55 0.49
CA LEU A 124 -0.61 11.34 0.21
C LEU A 124 -0.18 11.29 -1.26
N LEU A 125 -1.11 11.51 -2.19
CA LEU A 125 -0.82 11.50 -3.63
C LEU A 125 0.18 12.60 -4.01
N VAL A 126 -0.01 13.83 -3.51
CA VAL A 126 0.94 14.93 -3.73
C VAL A 126 2.33 14.59 -3.15
N ALA A 127 2.39 13.95 -1.99
CA ALA A 127 3.66 13.55 -1.39
C ALA A 127 4.37 12.46 -2.19
N ILE A 128 3.63 11.47 -2.72
CA ILE A 128 4.14 10.45 -3.64
C ILE A 128 4.74 11.11 -4.88
N ASN A 129 4.01 11.99 -5.54
CA ASN A 129 4.46 12.66 -6.76
C ASN A 129 5.72 13.52 -6.52
N LYS A 130 5.78 14.22 -5.38
CA LYS A 130 6.97 14.99 -4.98
C LYS A 130 8.23 14.13 -4.80
N ILE A 131 8.08 12.87 -4.42
CA ILE A 131 9.18 11.91 -4.34
C ILE A 131 9.48 11.32 -5.72
N ALA A 132 8.46 11.07 -6.53
CA ALA A 132 8.59 10.51 -7.87
C ALA A 132 9.34 11.45 -8.85
N ILE A 133 9.13 12.76 -8.76
CA ILE A 133 9.79 13.78 -9.60
C ILE A 133 11.33 13.72 -9.53
N PRO A 134 11.99 13.82 -8.35
CA PRO A 134 13.45 13.75 -8.27
C PRO A 134 14.01 12.38 -8.65
N GLU A 135 13.22 11.32 -8.51
CA GLU A 135 13.57 9.95 -8.97
C GLU A 135 13.45 9.80 -10.49
N GLY A 136 12.98 10.82 -11.22
CA GLY A 136 12.76 10.80 -12.66
C GLY A 136 11.62 9.89 -13.10
N LEU A 137 10.67 9.62 -12.19
CA LEU A 137 9.49 8.78 -12.42
C LEU A 137 8.27 9.58 -12.89
N GLU A 138 8.24 10.88 -12.59
CA GLU A 138 7.18 11.82 -13.00
C GLU A 138 7.79 13.17 -13.42
N ASP A 139 7.05 13.91 -14.27
CA ASP A 139 7.41 15.25 -14.76
C ASP A 139 6.40 16.30 -14.26
N ILE A 140 6.80 17.59 -14.22
CA ILE A 140 5.99 18.71 -13.70
C ILE A 140 5.05 19.30 -14.76
N GLU A 141 4.63 18.53 -15.77
CA GLU A 141 3.72 19.06 -16.82
C GLU A 141 2.32 19.45 -16.27
#